data_AF-A0A011P9J2-F1
#
_entry.id   AF-A0A011P9J2-F1
#
_cell.length_a   1.000
_cell.length_b   1.000
_cell.length_c   1.000
_cell.angle_alpha   90.00
_cell.angle_beta   90.00
_cell.angle_gamma   90.00
#
_symmetry.space_group_name_H-M   'P 1'
#
loop_
_entity.id
_entity.type
_entity.pdbx_description
1 polymer ?
#
loop_
_entity_poly.entity_id
_entity_poly.type
_entity_poly.pdbx_seq_one_letter_code
_entity_poly.pdbx_strand_id
1 'polypeptide(L)'
;MYDPRSTLTQQVSGELEGHFGDKVYRTIIPRNVRLAEAPSYGKPVIAFDRSSKGAQAYVLLAQEVLDRCLGSAAAKTAVLGVE
;
A
#
# COMPACT_ATOMS: atom_id res chain seq x y z
N MET A 1 -9.46 4.84 0.20
CA MET A 1 -9.73 3.38 0.26
C MET A 1 -10.43 2.99 -1.03
N TYR A 2 -10.00 1.90 -1.65
CA TYR A 2 -10.50 1.47 -2.95
C TYR A 2 -11.78 0.63 -2.82
N ASP A 3 -12.77 0.91 -3.67
CA ASP A 3 -13.99 0.13 -3.81
C ASP A 3 -14.14 -0.31 -5.27
N PRO A 4 -14.01 -1.62 -5.58
CA PRO A 4 -14.10 -2.11 -6.95
C PRO A 4 -15.49 -1.92 -7.56
N ARG A 5 -16.53 -1.64 -6.78
CA ARG A 5 -17.90 -1.43 -7.28
C ARG A 5 -18.15 -0.01 -7.76
N SER A 6 -17.25 0.92 -7.44
CA SER A 6 -17.37 2.33 -7.78
C SER A 6 -16.61 2.64 -9.07
N THR A 7 -17.33 2.98 -10.13
CA THR A 7 -16.74 3.39 -11.42
C THR A 7 -15.80 4.59 -11.26
N LEU A 8 -16.18 5.58 -10.46
CA LEU A 8 -15.32 6.73 -10.16
C LEU A 8 -14.00 6.30 -9.52
N THR A 9 -14.05 5.34 -8.60
CA THR A 9 -12.83 4.84 -7.94
C THR A 9 -11.90 4.14 -8.93
N GLN A 10 -12.45 3.36 -9.86
CA GLN A 10 -11.67 2.71 -10.91
C GLN A 10 -11.03 3.75 -11.85
N GLN A 11 -11.81 4.74 -12.30
CA GLN A 11 -11.33 5.80 -13.19
C GLN A 11 -10.19 6.61 -12.55
N VAL A 12 -10.40 7.08 -11.32
CA VAL A 12 -9.38 7.86 -10.59
C VAL A 12 -8.12 7.02 -10.34
N SER A 13 -8.25 5.72 -10.02
CA SER A 13 -7.07 4.84 -9.85
C SER A 13 -6.27 4.76 -11.15
N GLY A 14 -6.94 4.57 -12.29
CA GLY A 14 -6.30 4.53 -13.61
C GLY A 14 -5.61 5.85 -13.97
N GLU A 15 -6.23 6.99 -13.67
CA GLU A 15 -5.60 8.31 -13.88
C GLU A 15 -4.37 8.51 -13.00
N LEU A 16 -4.43 8.11 -11.72
CA LEU A 16 -3.29 8.19 -10.81
C LEU A 16 -2.13 7.33 -11.29
N GLU A 17 -2.40 6.08 -11.68
CA GLU A 17 -1.38 5.17 -12.23
C GLU A 17 -0.77 5.73 -13.52
N GLY A 18 -1.61 6.23 -14.45
CA GLY A 18 -1.15 6.81 -15.71
C GLY A 18 -0.34 8.11 -15.55
N HIS A 19 -0.69 8.95 -14.58
CA HIS A 19 -0.05 10.26 -14.40
C HIS A 19 1.22 10.19 -13.52
N PHE A 20 1.17 9.41 -12.44
CA PHE A 20 2.23 9.37 -11.45
C PHE A 20 3.16 8.15 -11.58
N GLY A 21 2.75 7.13 -12.34
CA GLY A 21 3.55 5.94 -12.65
C GLY A 21 4.12 5.30 -11.38
N ASP A 22 5.44 5.15 -11.34
CA ASP A 22 6.16 4.50 -10.24
C ASP A 22 6.06 5.22 -8.89
N LYS A 23 5.52 6.44 -8.82
CA LYS A 23 5.24 7.10 -7.54
C LYS A 23 4.02 6.49 -6.84
N VAL A 24 3.17 5.77 -7.55
CA VAL A 24 1.99 5.09 -7.00
C VAL A 24 2.38 3.67 -6.60
N TYR A 25 1.99 3.27 -5.40
CA TYR A 25 2.12 1.89 -4.95
C TYR A 25 1.11 1.00 -5.66
N ARG A 26 1.52 -0.20 -6.06
CA ARG A 26 0.66 -1.20 -6.71
C ARG A 26 -0.30 -1.85 -5.71
N THR A 27 0.06 -1.87 -4.43
CA THR A 27 -0.79 -2.46 -3.40
C THR A 27 -2.03 -1.59 -3.13
N ILE A 28 -3.19 -2.13 -3.47
CA ILE A 28 -4.48 -1.48 -3.24
C ILE A 28 -4.98 -1.76 -1.82
N ILE A 29 -5.34 -0.70 -1.07
CA ILE A 29 -6.02 -0.82 0.22
C ILE A 29 -7.55 -0.82 0.02
N PRO A 30 -8.24 -1.96 0.19
CA PRO A 30 -9.67 -2.06 -0.05
C PRO A 30 -10.47 -1.38 1.06
N ARG A 31 -11.68 -0.93 0.73
CA ARG A 31 -12.68 -0.55 1.72
C ARG A 31 -13.08 -1.80 2.51
N ASN A 32 -12.84 -1.80 3.82
CA ASN A 32 -13.04 -2.96 4.68
C ASN A 32 -13.56 -2.55 6.06
N VAL A 33 -14.61 -3.23 6.54
CA VAL A 33 -15.30 -2.89 7.81
C VAL A 33 -14.36 -3.08 9.01
N ARG A 34 -13.65 -4.22 9.10
CA ARG A 34 -12.73 -4.50 10.21
C ARG A 34 -11.61 -3.47 10.32
N LEU A 35 -11.08 -3.04 9.17
CA LEU A 35 -10.09 -1.96 9.11
C LEU A 35 -10.66 -0.61 9.55
N ALA A 36 -11.92 -0.30 9.24
CA ALA A 36 -12.57 0.92 9.69
C ALA A 36 -12.93 0.90 11.20
N GLU A 37 -13.19 -0.28 11.77
CA GLU A 37 -13.52 -0.45 13.19
C GLU A 37 -12.30 -0.45 14.10
N ALA A 38 -11.14 -0.95 13.63
CA ALA A 38 -9.94 -1.10 14.44
C ALA A 38 -9.54 0.16 15.25
N PRO A 39 -9.61 1.40 14.71
CA PRO A 39 -9.33 2.62 15.47
C PRO A 39 -10.23 2.81 16.70
N SER A 40 -11.51 2.47 16.62
CA SER A 40 -12.45 2.57 17.74
C SER A 40 -12.11 1.65 18.90
N TYR A 41 -11.39 0.56 18.63
CA TYR A 41 -10.86 -0.36 19.65
C TYR A 41 -9.45 0.00 20.12
N GLY A 42 -8.86 1.09 19.61
CA GLY A 42 -7.50 1.52 19.93
C GLY A 42 -6.42 0.53 19.50
N LYS A 43 -6.70 -0.32 18.51
CA LYS A 43 -5.78 -1.37 18.03
C LYS A 43 -5.42 -1.16 16.57
N PRO A 44 -4.17 -1.44 16.14
CA PRO A 44 -3.85 -1.51 14.73
C PRO A 44 -4.62 -2.66 14.07
N VAL A 45 -4.98 -2.53 12.79
CA VAL A 45 -5.79 -3.53 12.07
C VAL A 45 -5.17 -4.93 12.12
N ILE A 46 -3.85 -5.03 12.10
CA ILE A 46 -3.10 -6.30 12.15
C ILE A 46 -3.30 -7.01 13.49
N ALA A 47 -3.43 -6.26 14.60
CA ALA A 47 -3.70 -6.80 15.92
C ALA A 47 -5.20 -6.98 16.20
N PHE A 48 -6.06 -6.19 15.53
CA PHE A 48 -7.51 -6.29 15.65
C PHE A 48 -8.06 -7.51 14.90
N ASP A 49 -7.70 -7.67 13.63
CA ASP A 49 -8.07 -8.81 12.80
C ASP A 49 -7.04 -9.02 11.68
N ARG A 50 -6.04 -9.86 11.94
CA ARG A 50 -4.98 -10.22 10.99
C ARG A 50 -5.51 -10.90 9.72
N SER A 51 -6.62 -11.61 9.82
CA SER A 51 -7.21 -12.33 8.69
C SER A 51 -8.01 -11.43 7.75
N SER A 52 -8.36 -10.22 8.18
CA SER A 52 -9.10 -9.27 7.37
C SER A 52 -8.34 -8.87 6.10
N LYS A 53 -9.09 -8.63 5.00
CA LYS A 53 -8.51 -8.14 3.74
C LYS A 53 -7.75 -6.83 3.91
N GLY A 54 -8.18 -5.96 4.83
CA GLY A 54 -7.50 -4.72 5.15
C GLY A 54 -6.13 -4.95 5.81
N ALA A 55 -6.04 -5.86 6.78
CA ALA A 55 -4.78 -6.22 7.41
C ALA A 55 -3.79 -6.84 6.41
N GLN A 56 -4.25 -7.80 5.59
CA GLN A 56 -3.42 -8.42 4.57
C GLN A 56 -2.88 -7.40 3.56
N ALA A 57 -3.72 -6.46 3.12
CA ALA A 57 -3.30 -5.39 2.20
C ALA A 57 -2.23 -4.47 2.82
N TYR A 58 -2.31 -4.15 4.11
CA TYR A 58 -1.26 -3.36 4.78
C TYR A 58 0.06 -4.12 4.92
N VAL A 59 0.02 -5.44 5.10
CA VAL A 59 1.24 -6.27 5.11
C VAL A 59 1.89 -6.28 3.73
N LEU A 60 1.12 -6.46 2.66
CA LEU A 60 1.62 -6.38 1.29
C LEU A 60 2.19 -4.99 0.96
N LEU A 61 1.52 -3.93 1.42
CA LEU A 61 1.99 -2.56 1.22
C LEU A 61 3.33 -2.34 1.96
N ALA A 62 3.46 -2.84 3.18
CA ALA A 62 4.71 -2.77 3.92
C ALA A 62 5.85 -3.49 3.19
N GLN A 63 5.58 -4.66 2.61
CA GLN A 63 6.56 -5.36 1.75
C GLN A 63 6.95 -4.52 0.54
N GLU A 64 5.97 -3.96 -0.19
CA GLU A 64 6.25 -3.12 -1.36
C GLU A 64 7.07 -1.87 -1.00
N VAL A 65 6.79 -1.23 0.14
CA VAL A 65 7.57 -0.09 0.65
C VAL A 65 9.01 -0.51 0.93
N LEU A 66 9.23 -1.65 1.59
CA LEU A 66 10.56 -2.16 1.88
C LEU A 66 11.31 -2.51 0.60
N ASP A 67 10.68 -3.19 -0.35
CA ASP A 67 11.29 -3.56 -1.62
C ASP A 67 11.72 -2.33 -2.42
N ARG A 68 10.90 -1.27 -2.45
CA ARG A 68 11.26 0.01 -3.09
C ARG A 68 12.38 0.73 -2.34
N CYS A 69 12.38 0.69 -1.01
CA CYS A 69 13.41 1.33 -0.20
C CYS A 69 14.76 0.62 -0.35
N LEU A 70 14.76 -0.72 -0.35
CA LEU A 70 15.96 -1.55 -0.56
C LEU A 70 16.46 -1.50 -2.00
N GLY A 71 15.56 -1.51 -2.99
CA GLY A 71 15.92 -1.30 -4.39
C GLY A 71 16.50 0.10 -4.63
N SER A 72 15.95 1.11 -3.95
CA SER A 72 16.50 2.48 -3.95
C SER A 72 17.86 2.54 -3.23
N ALA A 73 18.04 1.81 -2.13
CA ALA A 73 19.31 1.75 -1.41
C ALA A 73 20.40 1.05 -2.23
N ALA A 74 20.09 -0.05 -2.92
CA ALA A 74 21.00 -0.73 -3.82
C ALA A 74 21.42 0.16 -5.01
N ALA A 75 20.48 0.92 -5.58
CA ALA A 75 20.77 1.93 -6.59
C ALA A 75 21.63 3.08 -6.04
N LYS A 76 21.43 3.49 -4.78
CA LYS A 76 22.21 4.55 -4.12
C LYS A 76 23.65 4.12 -3.84
N THR A 77 23.89 2.86 -3.46
CA THR A 77 25.24 2.30 -3.28
C THR A 77 25.99 2.20 -4.61
N ALA A 78 25.32 1.80 -5.70
CA ALA A 78 25.94 1.73 -7.03
C ALA A 78 26.34 3.11 -7.58
N VAL A 79 25.61 4.18 -7.23
CA VAL A 79 25.91 5.55 -7.66
C VAL A 79 26.99 6.22 -6.81
N LEU A 80 27.20 5.77 -5.56
CA LEU A 80 28.18 6.40 -4.66
C LEU A 80 29.62 5.90 -4.80
N GLY A 81 29.91 4.91 -5.66
CA GLY A 81 31.30 4.55 -6.02
C GLY A 81 32.25 4.42 -4.83
N VAL A 82 31.82 3.74 -3.76
CA VAL A 82 32.71 3.40 -2.64
C VAL A 82 33.13 1.96 -2.83
N GLU A 83 34.36 1.78 -3.31
CA GLU A 83 35.17 0.59 -3.06
C GLU A 83 35.41 0.41 -1.55
#